data_AF-A0A085WCN5-F1
#
_entry.id   AF-A0A085WCN5-F1
#
_cell.length_a   1.000
_cell.length_b   1.000
_cell.length_c   1.000
_cell.angle_alpha   90.00
_cell.angle_beta   90.00
_cell.angle_gamma   90.00
#
_symmetry.space_group_name_H-M   'P 1'
#
loop_
_entity.id
_entity.type
_entity.pdbx_description
1 polymer ?
#
loop_
_entity_poly.entity_id
_entity_poly.type
_entity_poly.pdbx_seq_one_letter_code
_entity_poly.pdbx_strand_id
1 'polypeptide(L)'
;MGIAERKAASEFEETIYPKLKKELDAAAHFEVPVEVDWNTLAVEGYQHLYEEAWPKIYFTPLIGALKAIAVDALGQEVLRGALKRVVIRNTTGASSGSSMVSFQDGVLTLDHEPASNVDSIDDRQEAIQKVLEAAPEDVHVEDPLAAFLEWKAHGVDATLAVLERLSWRQQAGIPVLLPRVTLLMRGGRGVTGILREIMEDRREGRNVLLWVPRESGVPYDDLIIVPVNTIEAISVHDSRAFGALRRDASGTPSVLELRRRMAALETQLRGQLETSVSVVLASGVQTTSAKELRALAFLADRAREVLEPLSKDKVGKAALREKVQRIQLGVSENKGISVTGSTLELNTGRRPVDWYTRSELEEAIQSAL
;
A
#
# COMPACT_ATOMS: atom_id res chain seq x y z
N MET A 1 11.07 -28.34 16.33
CA MET A 1 9.80 -28.73 16.98
C MET A 1 9.67 -30.25 17.04
N GLY A 2 9.55 -30.82 18.24
CA GLY A 2 9.32 -32.25 18.47
C GLY A 2 7.87 -32.68 18.18
N ILE A 3 7.53 -33.96 18.41
CA ILE A 3 6.17 -34.49 18.14
C ILE A 3 5.17 -34.02 19.20
N ALA A 4 5.61 -33.89 20.45
CA ALA A 4 4.76 -33.44 21.55
C ALA A 4 4.29 -32.00 21.35
N GLU A 5 5.18 -31.12 20.90
CA GLU A 5 4.89 -29.71 20.64
C GLU A 5 3.91 -29.52 19.49
N ARG A 6 4.02 -30.29 18.38
CA ARG A 6 3.04 -30.16 17.28
C ARG A 6 1.66 -30.65 17.71
N LYS A 7 1.60 -31.71 18.52
CA LYS A 7 0.32 -32.20 19.05
C LYS A 7 -0.35 -31.14 19.93
N ALA A 8 0.40 -30.56 20.86
CA ALA A 8 -0.11 -29.50 21.72
C ALA A 8 -0.51 -28.24 20.93
N ALA A 9 0.28 -27.84 19.93
CA ALA A 9 -0.03 -26.71 19.05
C ALA A 9 -1.32 -26.96 18.23
N SER A 10 -1.45 -28.15 17.63
CA SER A 10 -2.63 -28.55 16.86
C SER A 10 -3.88 -28.62 17.75
N GLU A 11 -3.75 -29.15 18.97
CA GLU A 11 -4.85 -29.19 19.94
C GLU A 11 -5.30 -27.79 20.33
N PHE A 12 -4.36 -26.86 20.55
CA PHE A 12 -4.67 -25.46 20.80
C PHE A 12 -5.39 -24.81 19.61
N GLU A 13 -4.87 -25.01 18.39
CA GLU A 13 -5.44 -24.49 17.14
C GLU A 13 -6.88 -24.98 16.91
N GLU A 14 -7.17 -26.25 17.21
CA GLU A 14 -8.49 -26.83 16.99
C GLU A 14 -9.50 -26.51 18.10
N THR A 15 -9.04 -26.35 19.35
CA THR A 15 -9.95 -26.32 20.52
C THR A 15 -10.05 -24.95 21.22
N ILE A 16 -8.95 -24.22 21.32
CA ILE A 16 -8.85 -22.97 22.09
C ILE A 16 -8.89 -21.75 21.17
N TYR A 17 -8.09 -21.78 20.10
CA TYR A 17 -7.98 -20.66 19.15
C TYR A 17 -9.33 -20.20 18.56
N PRO A 18 -10.29 -21.07 18.18
CA PRO A 18 -11.57 -20.62 17.63
C PRO A 18 -12.39 -19.79 18.64
N LYS A 19 -12.24 -20.07 19.94
CA LYS A 19 -12.90 -19.29 21.00
C LYS A 19 -12.25 -17.91 21.14
N LEU A 20 -10.92 -17.86 21.18
CA LEU A 20 -10.16 -16.61 21.25
C LEU A 20 -10.40 -15.73 20.02
N LYS A 21 -10.45 -16.32 18.82
CA LYS A 21 -10.78 -15.62 17.59
C LYS A 21 -12.16 -14.98 17.65
N LYS A 22 -13.15 -15.71 18.16
CA LYS A 22 -14.51 -15.19 18.34
C LYS A 22 -14.56 -14.03 19.35
N GLU A 23 -13.81 -14.12 20.44
CA GLU A 23 -13.70 -13.04 21.42
C GLU A 23 -13.00 -11.80 20.85
N LEU A 24 -12.00 -12.02 20.00
CA LEU A 24 -11.27 -10.98 19.29
C LEU A 24 -12.15 -10.26 18.28
N ASP A 25 -12.92 -11.00 17.46
CA ASP A 25 -13.87 -10.40 16.52
C ASP A 25 -14.97 -9.61 17.23
N ALA A 26 -15.44 -10.14 18.37
CA ALA A 26 -16.41 -9.44 19.20
C ALA A 26 -15.83 -8.16 19.83
N ALA A 27 -14.56 -8.18 20.22
CA ALA A 27 -13.84 -7.01 20.74
C ALA A 27 -13.66 -5.92 19.68
N ALA A 28 -13.37 -6.32 18.44
CA ALA A 28 -13.15 -5.39 17.33
C ALA A 28 -14.46 -4.90 16.68
N HIS A 29 -15.59 -5.58 16.90
CA HIS A 29 -16.86 -5.38 16.18
C HIS A 29 -16.79 -5.64 14.66
N PHE A 30 -15.78 -6.39 14.22
CA PHE A 30 -15.65 -6.92 12.85
C PHE A 30 -14.79 -8.18 12.85
N GLU A 31 -14.84 -8.91 11.74
CA GLU A 31 -13.97 -10.06 11.55
C GLU A 31 -12.54 -9.59 11.29
N VAL A 32 -11.64 -9.83 12.25
CA VAL A 32 -10.23 -9.48 12.12
C VAL A 32 -9.48 -10.65 11.48
N PRO A 33 -8.82 -10.47 10.31
CA PRO A 33 -7.96 -11.51 9.76
C PRO A 33 -6.75 -11.73 10.67
N VAL A 34 -6.55 -12.97 11.15
CA VAL A 34 -5.44 -13.32 12.05
C VAL A 34 -4.65 -14.47 11.42
N GLU A 35 -3.37 -14.23 11.18
CA GLU A 35 -2.39 -15.22 10.74
C GLU A 35 -1.51 -15.60 11.93
N VAL A 36 -1.47 -16.88 12.28
CA VAL A 36 -0.66 -17.38 13.40
C VAL A 36 0.39 -18.35 12.87
N ASP A 37 1.67 -18.02 13.10
CA ASP A 37 2.77 -18.93 12.79
C ASP A 37 3.03 -19.90 13.95
N TRP A 38 2.20 -20.94 14.01
CA TRP A 38 2.27 -21.99 15.03
C TRP A 38 3.65 -22.67 15.12
N ASN A 39 4.39 -22.74 14.01
CA ASN A 39 5.70 -23.37 13.98
C ASN A 39 6.74 -22.57 14.79
N THR A 40 6.62 -21.25 14.78
CA THR A 40 7.52 -20.37 15.55
C THR A 40 7.14 -20.31 17.03
N LEU A 41 5.85 -20.43 17.34
CA LEU A 41 5.31 -20.39 18.71
C LEU A 41 5.58 -21.70 19.49
N ALA A 42 5.68 -22.82 18.80
CA ALA A 42 5.83 -24.13 19.41
C ALA A 42 7.30 -24.46 19.76
N VAL A 43 7.81 -23.77 20.79
CA VAL A 43 9.17 -23.94 21.33
C VAL A 43 9.30 -25.24 22.15
N GLU A 44 10.33 -26.02 21.85
CA GLU A 44 10.60 -27.32 22.48
C GLU A 44 10.68 -27.27 24.00
N GLY A 45 10.01 -28.22 24.67
CA GLY A 45 9.99 -28.33 26.14
C GLY A 45 8.92 -27.51 26.85
N TYR A 46 8.19 -26.65 26.15
CA TYR A 46 7.14 -25.78 26.73
C TYR A 46 5.70 -26.20 26.41
N GLN A 47 5.48 -27.37 25.83
CA GLN A 47 4.16 -27.85 25.40
C GLN A 47 3.08 -27.82 26.50
N HIS A 48 3.47 -27.98 27.77
CA HIS A 48 2.58 -27.95 28.92
C HIS A 48 2.11 -26.53 29.28
N LEU A 49 2.73 -25.48 28.72
CA LEU A 49 2.38 -24.09 28.95
C LEU A 49 1.55 -23.48 27.82
N TYR A 50 1.43 -24.09 26.63
CA TYR A 50 0.81 -23.42 25.47
C TYR A 50 -0.62 -22.98 25.73
N GLU A 51 -1.42 -23.84 26.37
CA GLU A 51 -2.81 -23.56 26.74
C GLU A 51 -2.93 -22.35 27.67
N GLU A 52 -1.98 -22.13 28.58
CA GLU A 52 -2.00 -21.00 29.51
C GLU A 52 -1.31 -19.75 28.93
N ALA A 53 -0.12 -19.94 28.36
CA ALA A 53 0.80 -18.86 28.01
C ALA A 53 0.40 -18.17 26.71
N TRP A 54 0.00 -18.89 25.66
CA TRP A 54 -0.35 -18.26 24.38
C TRP A 54 -1.53 -17.30 24.49
N PRO A 55 -2.64 -17.63 25.21
CA PRO A 55 -3.70 -16.68 25.45
C PRO A 55 -3.19 -15.43 26.17
N LYS A 56 -2.46 -15.59 27.30
CA LYS A 56 -1.97 -14.47 28.11
C LYS A 56 -0.92 -13.60 27.39
N ILE A 57 -0.15 -14.16 26.48
CA ILE A 57 0.90 -13.43 25.76
C ILE A 57 0.34 -12.71 24.54
N TYR A 58 -0.49 -13.36 23.72
CA TYR A 58 -0.89 -12.81 22.42
C TYR A 58 -2.34 -12.36 22.37
N PHE A 59 -3.27 -13.17 22.86
CA PHE A 59 -4.69 -12.99 22.59
C PHE A 59 -5.38 -12.09 23.62
N THR A 60 -5.20 -12.35 24.91
CA THR A 60 -5.76 -11.54 25.99
C THR A 60 -5.36 -10.06 25.90
N PRO A 61 -4.06 -9.70 25.75
CA PRO A 61 -3.69 -8.29 25.61
C PRO A 61 -4.21 -7.66 24.31
N LEU A 62 -4.25 -8.42 23.20
CA LEU A 62 -4.82 -7.94 21.94
C LEU A 62 -6.33 -7.66 22.06
N ILE A 63 -7.10 -8.61 22.63
CA ILE A 63 -8.52 -8.47 22.89
C ILE A 63 -8.78 -7.25 23.79
N GLY A 64 -7.98 -7.07 24.84
CA GLY A 64 -8.08 -5.92 25.74
C GLY A 64 -7.85 -4.59 25.02
N ALA A 65 -6.81 -4.50 24.19
CA ALA A 65 -6.50 -3.31 23.42
C ALA A 65 -7.60 -2.97 22.39
N LEU A 66 -8.10 -3.97 21.66
CA LEU A 66 -9.18 -3.75 20.68
C LEU A 66 -10.47 -3.29 21.38
N LYS A 67 -10.83 -3.86 22.54
CA LYS A 67 -11.97 -3.39 23.35
C LYS A 67 -11.80 -1.95 23.83
N ALA A 68 -10.59 -1.57 24.22
CA ALA A 68 -10.29 -0.22 24.71
C ALA A 68 -10.40 0.84 23.60
N ILE A 69 -10.04 0.49 22.37
CA ILE A 69 -10.15 1.38 21.21
C ILE A 69 -11.59 1.41 20.68
N ALA A 70 -12.26 0.26 20.58
CA ALA A 70 -13.58 0.10 19.97
C ALA A 70 -14.77 0.43 20.91
N VAL A 71 -14.53 1.22 21.97
CA VAL A 71 -15.55 1.57 22.99
C VAL A 71 -16.73 2.32 22.39
N ASP A 72 -16.49 3.17 21.40
CA ASP A 72 -17.50 3.96 20.70
C ASP A 72 -17.48 3.74 19.19
N ALA A 73 -18.48 4.30 18.50
CA ALA A 73 -18.64 4.14 17.07
C ALA A 73 -17.45 4.70 16.27
N LEU A 74 -16.83 5.78 16.74
CA LEU A 74 -15.68 6.38 16.07
C LEU A 74 -14.46 5.46 16.17
N GLY A 75 -14.17 4.93 17.36
CA GLY A 75 -13.08 3.98 17.56
C GLY A 75 -13.26 2.68 16.76
N GLN A 76 -14.50 2.20 16.60
CA GLN A 76 -14.82 1.06 15.74
C GLN A 76 -14.54 1.34 14.26
N GLU A 77 -14.89 2.53 13.78
CA GLU A 77 -14.63 2.95 12.39
C GLU A 77 -13.12 3.10 12.13
N VAL A 78 -12.41 3.77 13.03
CA VAL A 78 -10.94 3.94 12.95
C VAL A 78 -10.24 2.59 12.91
N LEU A 79 -10.60 1.69 13.82
CA LEU A 79 -9.99 0.37 13.92
C LEU A 79 -10.26 -0.48 12.68
N ARG A 80 -11.47 -0.42 12.12
CA ARG A 80 -11.83 -1.13 10.87
C ARG A 80 -11.10 -0.56 9.65
N GLY A 81 -10.85 0.75 9.63
CA GLY A 81 -10.09 1.41 8.57
C GLY A 81 -8.60 1.06 8.59
N ALA A 82 -8.00 1.07 9.78
CA ALA A 82 -6.57 0.86 10.00
C ALA A 82 -6.14 -0.61 10.03
N LEU A 83 -6.84 -1.48 10.76
CA LEU A 83 -6.39 -2.85 10.99
C LEU A 83 -6.88 -3.79 9.87
N LYS A 84 -5.98 -4.14 8.95
CA LYS A 84 -6.24 -5.08 7.85
C LYS A 84 -6.01 -6.52 8.25
N ARG A 85 -4.96 -6.79 9.03
CA ARG A 85 -4.67 -8.13 9.58
C ARG A 85 -3.75 -8.08 10.80
N VAL A 86 -3.77 -9.16 11.57
CA VAL A 86 -2.85 -9.43 12.68
C VAL A 86 -1.96 -10.62 12.32
N VAL A 87 -0.67 -10.51 12.59
CA VAL A 87 0.32 -11.59 12.44
C VAL A 87 0.90 -11.91 13.82
N ILE A 88 0.80 -13.17 14.24
CA ILE A 88 1.36 -13.65 15.52
C ILE A 88 2.49 -14.63 15.22
N ARG A 89 3.69 -14.38 15.78
CA ARG A 89 4.88 -15.20 15.57
C ARG A 89 5.90 -15.07 16.71
N ASN A 90 6.99 -15.82 16.61
CA ASN A 90 8.13 -15.73 17.52
C ASN A 90 9.45 -15.85 16.73
N THR A 91 10.01 -14.73 16.29
CA THR A 91 11.24 -14.71 15.46
C THR A 91 12.32 -13.77 15.95
N THR A 92 11.97 -12.82 16.84
CA THR A 92 12.86 -11.76 17.31
C THR A 92 13.45 -12.01 18.70
N GLY A 93 12.90 -12.96 19.46
CA GLY A 93 13.26 -13.19 20.86
C GLY A 93 12.82 -12.07 21.80
N ALA A 94 11.82 -11.27 21.40
CA ALA A 94 11.26 -10.22 22.25
C ALA A 94 10.57 -10.82 23.49
N SER A 95 10.74 -10.17 24.63
CA SER A 95 10.17 -10.61 25.92
C SER A 95 9.48 -9.47 26.67
N SER A 96 9.27 -8.32 26.04
CA SER A 96 8.55 -7.17 26.58
C SER A 96 7.48 -6.66 25.61
N GLY A 97 6.45 -5.99 26.13
CA GLY A 97 5.37 -5.42 25.33
C GLY A 97 5.87 -4.44 24.26
N SER A 98 6.79 -3.54 24.62
CA SER A 98 7.30 -2.54 23.66
C SER A 98 8.17 -3.12 22.55
N SER A 99 8.76 -4.30 22.73
CA SER A 99 9.64 -4.93 21.73
C SER A 99 8.93 -5.94 20.84
N MET A 100 7.75 -6.42 21.26
CA MET A 100 7.00 -7.41 20.50
C MET A 100 6.01 -6.85 19.49
N VAL A 101 5.62 -5.58 19.63
CA VAL A 101 4.55 -4.98 18.80
C VAL A 101 5.13 -4.10 17.72
N SER A 102 4.67 -4.29 16.48
CA SER A 102 4.84 -3.33 15.41
C SER A 102 3.57 -3.20 14.57
N PHE A 103 3.34 -2.03 13.98
CA PHE A 103 2.21 -1.79 13.09
C PHE A 103 2.66 -1.02 11.86
N GLN A 104 2.42 -1.59 10.68
CA GLN A 104 2.83 -1.01 9.41
C GLN A 104 1.86 -1.42 8.30
N ASP A 105 1.43 -0.47 7.48
CA ASP A 105 0.56 -0.68 6.31
C ASP A 105 -0.76 -1.42 6.62
N GLY A 106 -1.27 -1.28 7.84
CA GLY A 106 -2.47 -1.95 8.34
C GLY A 106 -2.24 -3.37 8.88
N VAL A 107 -0.97 -3.78 9.03
CA VAL A 107 -0.57 -5.09 9.57
C VAL A 107 -0.03 -4.91 11.00
N LEU A 108 -0.76 -5.44 11.99
CA LEU A 108 -0.29 -5.53 13.36
C LEU A 108 0.52 -6.83 13.54
N THR A 109 1.79 -6.72 13.90
CA THR A 109 2.64 -7.88 14.19
C THR A 109 2.88 -8.00 15.69
N LEU A 110 2.62 -9.17 16.24
CA LEU A 110 2.95 -9.58 17.60
C LEU A 110 4.05 -10.66 17.52
N ASP A 111 5.28 -10.26 17.77
CA ASP A 111 6.47 -11.11 17.72
C ASP A 111 7.07 -11.24 19.12
N HIS A 112 6.72 -12.27 19.88
CA HIS A 112 7.14 -12.42 21.28
C HIS A 112 7.60 -13.85 21.57
N GLU A 113 8.38 -14.03 22.63
CA GLU A 113 8.76 -15.34 23.13
C GLU A 113 7.59 -16.01 23.88
N PRO A 114 7.15 -17.22 23.50
CA PRO A 114 5.85 -17.78 23.89
C PRO A 114 5.75 -18.31 25.32
N ALA A 115 6.81 -18.22 26.12
CA ALA A 115 6.84 -18.69 27.51
C ALA A 115 7.50 -17.70 28.49
N SER A 116 7.88 -16.51 28.02
CA SER A 116 8.56 -15.49 28.84
C SER A 116 7.55 -14.46 29.35
N ASN A 117 7.73 -14.01 30.60
CA ASN A 117 6.93 -12.93 31.21
C ASN A 117 5.40 -13.10 31.04
N VAL A 118 4.92 -14.34 31.19
CA VAL A 118 3.54 -14.75 30.86
C VAL A 118 2.48 -13.86 31.53
N ASP A 119 2.69 -13.44 32.77
CA ASP A 119 1.71 -12.65 33.52
C ASP A 119 1.79 -11.13 33.27
N SER A 120 2.74 -10.64 32.47
CA SER A 120 2.87 -9.22 32.09
C SER A 120 1.86 -8.79 31.02
N ILE A 121 0.58 -9.08 31.25
CA ILE A 121 -0.51 -8.87 30.28
C ILE A 121 -0.72 -7.38 30.02
N ASP A 122 -0.76 -6.57 31.07
CA ASP A 122 -1.07 -5.13 30.99
C ASP A 122 0.00 -4.37 30.16
N ASP A 123 1.28 -4.67 30.36
CA ASP A 123 2.39 -4.08 29.58
C ASP A 123 2.23 -4.33 28.08
N ARG A 124 1.83 -5.54 27.70
CA ARG A 124 1.57 -5.90 26.30
C ARG A 124 0.31 -5.24 25.78
N GLN A 125 -0.76 -5.20 26.56
CA GLN A 125 -2.01 -4.53 26.18
C GLN A 125 -1.76 -3.05 25.91
N GLU A 126 -1.07 -2.35 26.81
CA GLU A 126 -0.72 -0.93 26.66
C GLU A 126 0.16 -0.70 25.43
N ALA A 127 1.13 -1.57 25.16
CA ALA A 127 1.97 -1.46 23.98
C ALA A 127 1.17 -1.65 22.67
N ILE A 128 0.26 -2.64 22.61
CA ILE A 128 -0.62 -2.86 21.46
C ILE A 128 -1.54 -1.67 21.24
N GLN A 129 -2.21 -1.22 22.31
CA GLN A 129 -3.11 -0.08 22.25
C GLN A 129 -2.38 1.17 21.76
N LYS A 130 -1.22 1.48 22.35
CA LYS A 130 -0.42 2.66 21.99
C LYS A 130 0.01 2.63 20.53
N VAL A 131 0.41 1.46 20.00
CA VAL A 131 0.83 1.34 18.60
C VAL A 131 -0.36 1.50 17.64
N LEU A 132 -1.53 0.98 17.99
CA LEU A 132 -2.76 1.13 17.19
C LEU A 132 -3.35 2.55 17.26
N GLU A 133 -3.22 3.25 18.39
CA GLU A 133 -3.65 4.65 18.55
C GLU A 133 -2.66 5.64 17.93
N ALA A 134 -1.35 5.32 17.98
CA ALA A 134 -0.31 6.09 17.31
C ALA A 134 -0.18 5.74 15.83
N ALA A 135 -0.86 4.68 15.38
CA ALA A 135 -1.03 4.45 13.97
C ALA A 135 -1.64 5.73 13.40
N PRO A 136 -1.03 6.34 12.36
CA PRO A 136 -1.77 7.30 11.59
C PRO A 136 -3.06 6.56 11.22
N GLU A 137 -4.21 7.18 11.47
CA GLU A 137 -5.46 6.69 10.92
C GLU A 137 -5.11 6.21 9.49
N ASP A 138 -5.36 4.95 9.14
CA ASP A 138 -5.86 4.77 7.78
C ASP A 138 -7.21 5.49 7.82
N VAL A 139 -7.14 6.84 7.81
CA VAL A 139 -7.86 7.65 6.87
C VAL A 139 -7.90 6.72 5.69
N HIS A 140 -9.10 6.28 5.31
CA HIS A 140 -9.34 5.97 3.92
C HIS A 140 -8.34 6.80 3.14
N VAL A 141 -7.51 6.22 2.31
CA VAL A 141 -6.71 7.05 1.43
C VAL A 141 -7.74 7.76 0.50
N GLU A 142 -8.58 8.70 1.00
CA GLU A 142 -8.48 10.12 0.69
C GLU A 142 -7.05 10.31 0.25
N ASP A 143 -6.92 10.00 -1.04
CA ASP A 143 -5.82 10.33 -1.89
C ASP A 143 -5.16 11.56 -1.25
N PRO A 144 -3.95 11.47 -0.66
CA PRO A 144 -3.35 12.64 0.00
C PRO A 144 -3.22 13.80 -0.99
N LEU A 145 -3.34 13.54 -2.29
CA LEU A 145 -3.53 14.55 -3.31
C LEU A 145 -4.94 15.17 -3.36
N ALA A 146 -6.02 14.44 -3.08
CA ALA A 146 -7.38 14.98 -3.00
C ALA A 146 -7.46 16.17 -2.05
N ALA A 147 -6.90 16.06 -0.85
CA ALA A 147 -6.90 17.17 0.09
C ALA A 147 -6.07 18.39 -0.40
N PHE A 148 -5.03 18.17 -1.22
CA PHE A 148 -4.27 19.25 -1.88
C PHE A 148 -5.03 19.83 -3.08
N LEU A 149 -5.78 19.01 -3.80
CA LEU A 149 -6.62 19.42 -4.92
C LEU A 149 -7.87 20.18 -4.46
N GLU A 150 -8.29 19.96 -3.22
CA GLU A 150 -9.35 20.70 -2.52
C GLU A 150 -8.87 22.00 -1.87
N TRP A 151 -7.59 22.36 -2.02
CA TRP A 151 -7.00 23.61 -1.48
C TRP A 151 -7.14 23.74 0.05
N LYS A 152 -7.13 22.61 0.77
CA LYS A 152 -7.10 22.59 2.24
C LYS A 152 -5.68 22.91 2.74
N ALA A 153 -5.57 23.45 3.95
CA ALA A 153 -4.28 23.72 4.58
C ALA A 153 -3.64 22.42 5.09
N HIS A 154 -2.32 22.30 4.92
CA HIS A 154 -1.55 21.09 5.26
C HIS A 154 -0.25 21.43 5.98
N GLY A 155 0.18 20.51 6.85
CA GLY A 155 1.50 20.59 7.48
C GLY A 155 2.65 20.32 6.50
N VAL A 156 3.87 20.62 6.94
CA VAL A 156 5.11 20.36 6.18
C VAL A 156 5.22 18.88 5.83
N ASP A 157 5.03 17.98 6.80
CA ASP A 157 5.15 16.53 6.57
C ASP A 157 4.13 15.97 5.58
N ALA A 158 2.85 16.36 5.72
CA ALA A 158 1.80 15.95 4.78
C ALA A 158 2.09 16.44 3.35
N THR A 159 2.59 17.68 3.22
CA THR A 159 3.02 18.24 1.93
C THR A 159 4.20 17.48 1.33
N LEU A 160 5.20 17.16 2.14
CA LEU A 160 6.35 16.37 1.72
C LEU A 160 5.94 14.96 1.26
N ALA A 161 5.05 14.28 1.99
CA ALA A 161 4.54 12.97 1.61
C ALA A 161 3.84 12.98 0.24
N VAL A 162 3.06 14.03 -0.06
CA VAL A 162 2.42 14.19 -1.37
C VAL A 162 3.45 14.41 -2.49
N LEU A 163 4.43 15.29 -2.25
CA LEU A 163 5.49 15.58 -3.22
C LEU A 163 6.37 14.36 -3.48
N GLU A 164 6.70 13.61 -2.43
CA GLU A 164 7.43 12.34 -2.51
C GLU A 164 6.66 11.32 -3.33
N ARG A 165 5.36 11.15 -3.05
CA ARG A 165 4.48 10.27 -3.83
C ARG A 165 4.48 10.63 -5.31
N LEU A 166 4.41 11.91 -5.66
CA LEU A 166 4.50 12.35 -7.05
C LEU A 166 5.86 12.03 -7.68
N SER A 167 6.96 12.26 -6.95
CA SER A 167 8.30 11.96 -7.44
C SER A 167 8.49 10.46 -7.67
N TRP A 168 8.09 9.63 -6.71
CA TRP A 168 8.11 8.17 -6.83
C TRP A 168 7.29 7.70 -8.04
N ARG A 169 6.07 8.24 -8.24
CA ARG A 169 5.26 7.92 -9.42
C ARG A 169 5.96 8.29 -10.72
N GLN A 170 6.64 9.45 -10.76
CA GLN A 170 7.42 9.85 -11.93
C GLN A 170 8.58 8.88 -12.19
N GLN A 171 9.32 8.50 -11.16
CA GLN A 171 10.42 7.53 -11.25
C GLN A 171 9.92 6.14 -11.69
N ALA A 172 8.70 5.77 -11.27
CA ALA A 172 8.02 4.55 -11.69
C ALA A 172 7.44 4.60 -13.13
N GLY A 173 7.77 5.64 -13.90
CA GLY A 173 7.44 5.77 -15.32
C GLY A 173 6.09 6.44 -15.62
N ILE A 174 5.40 6.97 -14.60
CA ILE A 174 4.17 7.74 -14.83
C ILE A 174 4.57 9.15 -15.28
N PRO A 175 4.02 9.69 -16.39
CA PRO A 175 4.39 11.00 -16.91
C PRO A 175 3.74 12.16 -16.13
N VAL A 176 3.78 12.12 -14.79
CA VAL A 176 3.29 13.20 -13.92
C VAL A 176 4.27 14.38 -13.93
N LEU A 177 3.73 15.60 -13.98
CA LEU A 177 4.49 16.82 -13.81
C LEU A 177 4.75 17.03 -12.31
N LEU A 178 6.02 17.25 -11.95
CA LEU A 178 6.37 17.59 -10.58
C LEU A 178 6.26 19.11 -10.38
N PRO A 179 5.63 19.57 -9.29
CA PRO A 179 5.52 21.00 -9.02
C PRO A 179 6.88 21.59 -8.63
N ARG A 180 7.08 22.87 -8.97
CA ARG A 180 8.16 23.68 -8.40
C ARG A 180 7.74 24.12 -7.00
N VAL A 181 8.62 23.94 -6.02
CA VAL A 181 8.36 24.27 -4.62
C VAL A 181 9.45 25.20 -4.09
N THR A 182 9.10 26.05 -3.13
CA THR A 182 10.07 26.73 -2.26
C THR A 182 9.98 26.16 -0.87
N LEU A 183 11.11 25.68 -0.36
CA LEU A 183 11.27 25.35 1.06
C LEU A 183 11.72 26.60 1.78
N LEU A 184 10.91 27.07 2.73
CA LEU A 184 11.25 28.14 3.65
C LEU A 184 11.85 27.51 4.90
N MET A 185 13.10 27.86 5.22
CA MET A 185 13.80 27.35 6.39
C MET A 185 13.59 28.26 7.60
N ARG A 186 13.69 27.70 8.82
CA ARG A 186 13.59 28.44 10.10
C ARG A 186 14.54 29.64 10.22
N GLY A 187 15.63 29.65 9.46
CA GLY A 187 16.57 30.77 9.37
C GLY A 187 16.13 31.91 8.44
N GLY A 188 14.92 31.88 7.90
CA GLY A 188 14.38 32.86 6.94
C GLY A 188 14.90 32.73 5.51
N ARG A 189 15.78 31.76 5.23
CA ARG A 189 16.27 31.47 3.88
C ARG A 189 15.27 30.58 3.13
N GLY A 190 15.11 30.82 1.83
CA GLY A 190 14.28 30.00 0.94
C GLY A 190 15.10 29.32 -0.14
N VAL A 191 14.79 28.07 -0.47
CA VAL A 191 15.37 27.34 -1.61
C VAL A 191 14.25 26.89 -2.52
N THR A 192 14.36 27.19 -3.81
CA THR A 192 13.32 26.88 -4.81
C THR A 192 13.82 25.83 -5.79
N GLY A 193 13.10 24.72 -5.92
CA GLY A 193 13.45 23.63 -6.83
C GLY A 193 12.30 22.67 -7.06
N ILE A 194 12.60 21.48 -7.56
CA ILE A 194 11.68 20.36 -7.70
C ILE A 194 12.14 19.27 -6.75
N LEU A 195 11.23 18.79 -5.90
CA LEU A 195 11.53 17.68 -5.01
C LEU A 195 11.78 16.41 -5.83
N ARG A 196 12.93 15.78 -5.61
CA ARG A 196 13.33 14.53 -6.27
C ARG A 196 13.20 13.32 -5.37
N GLU A 197 13.54 13.47 -4.11
CA GLU A 197 13.59 12.34 -3.18
C GLU A 197 13.51 12.87 -1.74
N ILE A 198 12.98 12.04 -0.85
CA ILE A 198 13.13 12.21 0.58
C ILE A 198 13.89 10.99 1.08
N MET A 199 15.00 11.23 1.78
CA MET A 199 15.86 10.18 2.31
C MET A 199 15.76 10.19 3.83
N GLU A 200 15.78 9.02 4.44
CA GLU A 200 15.89 8.87 5.88
C GLU A 200 17.23 8.21 6.23
N ASP A 201 18.08 8.97 6.92
CA ASP A 201 19.37 8.50 7.42
C ASP A 201 19.30 8.35 8.94
N ARG A 202 19.79 7.22 9.48
CA ARG A 202 19.75 6.94 10.93
C ARG A 202 20.52 7.95 11.78
N ARG A 203 21.51 8.63 11.21
CA ARG A 203 22.36 9.63 11.87
C ARG A 203 21.91 11.05 11.56
N GLU A 204 21.50 11.31 10.32
CA GLU A 204 21.20 12.67 9.85
C GLU A 204 19.70 13.00 9.81
N GLY A 205 18.83 12.02 10.06
CA GLY A 205 17.38 12.17 10.03
C GLY A 205 16.82 12.22 8.61
N ARG A 206 15.61 12.77 8.48
CA ARG A 206 14.92 12.93 7.18
C ARG A 206 15.45 14.15 6.44
N ASN A 207 15.82 13.97 5.17
CA ASN A 207 16.38 14.97 4.29
C ASN A 207 15.62 15.01 2.96
N VAL A 208 15.46 16.21 2.39
CA VAL A 208 14.82 16.42 1.08
C VAL A 208 15.88 16.76 0.05
N LEU A 209 15.91 16.01 -1.05
CA LEU A 209 16.71 16.33 -2.22
C LEU A 209 15.91 17.19 -3.19
N LEU A 210 16.34 18.43 -3.43
CA LEU A 210 15.79 19.32 -4.44
C LEU A 210 16.72 19.41 -5.63
N TRP A 211 16.15 19.23 -6.81
CA TRP A 211 16.77 19.63 -8.07
C TRP A 211 16.40 21.07 -8.39
N VAL A 212 17.40 21.93 -8.52
CA VAL A 212 17.24 23.32 -8.92
C VAL A 212 17.64 23.42 -10.39
N PRO A 213 16.65 23.48 -11.30
CA PRO A 213 16.93 23.58 -12.72
C PRO A 213 17.69 24.87 -13.01
N ARG A 214 18.63 24.77 -13.95
CA ARG A 214 19.42 25.90 -14.45
C ARG A 214 18.58 27.16 -14.70
N GLU A 215 18.95 28.24 -14.02
CA GLU A 215 18.46 29.59 -14.35
C GLU A 215 19.36 30.26 -15.39
N SER A 216 18.82 31.27 -16.07
CA SER A 216 19.56 32.00 -17.12
C SER A 216 20.87 32.57 -16.56
N GLY A 217 22.00 32.12 -17.10
CA GLY A 217 23.34 32.60 -16.70
C GLY A 217 24.18 31.64 -15.83
N VAL A 218 23.60 30.58 -15.26
CA VAL A 218 24.36 29.52 -14.56
C VAL A 218 24.58 28.35 -15.52
N PRO A 219 25.74 27.68 -15.59
CA PRO A 219 25.98 26.63 -16.59
C PRO A 219 25.47 25.22 -16.22
N TYR A 220 25.16 24.96 -14.94
CA TYR A 220 24.83 23.64 -14.43
C TYR A 220 23.51 23.65 -13.65
N ASP A 221 22.92 22.46 -13.50
CA ASP A 221 21.84 22.23 -12.54
C ASP A 221 22.43 22.02 -11.15
N ASP A 222 21.75 22.50 -10.11
CA ASP A 222 22.15 22.28 -8.73
C ASP A 222 21.29 21.20 -8.06
N LEU A 223 21.90 20.46 -7.15
CA LEU A 223 21.22 19.55 -6.23
C LEU A 223 21.44 20.07 -4.80
N ILE A 224 20.35 20.25 -4.06
CA ILE A 224 20.38 20.78 -2.69
C ILE A 224 19.71 19.77 -1.77
N ILE A 225 20.41 19.39 -0.71
CA ILE A 225 19.89 18.54 0.35
C ILE A 225 19.48 19.44 1.52
N VAL A 226 18.22 19.33 1.97
CA VAL A 226 17.65 20.14 3.05
C VAL A 226 17.12 19.23 4.15
N PRO A 227 17.62 19.34 5.40
CA PRO A 227 17.07 18.56 6.51
C PRO A 227 15.62 18.98 6.80
N VAL A 228 14.71 18.01 6.92
CA VAL A 228 13.27 18.25 7.08
C VAL A 228 12.98 19.11 8.32
N ASN A 229 13.72 18.88 9.41
CA ASN A 229 13.57 19.63 10.66
C ASN A 229 13.94 21.13 10.55
N THR A 230 14.62 21.54 9.48
CA THR A 230 14.92 22.96 9.20
C THR A 230 13.82 23.66 8.41
N ILE A 231 12.90 22.91 7.80
CA ILE A 231 11.80 23.44 6.98
C ILE A 231 10.71 23.95 7.92
N GLU A 232 10.34 25.22 7.73
CA GLU A 232 9.26 25.89 8.45
C GLU A 232 7.97 25.92 7.62
N ALA A 233 8.09 26.12 6.31
CA ALA A 233 6.95 26.13 5.40
C ALA A 233 7.34 25.70 3.98
N ILE A 234 6.35 25.25 3.21
CA ILE A 234 6.50 24.86 1.81
C ILE A 234 5.52 25.67 0.96
N SER A 235 6.04 26.40 -0.02
CA SER A 235 5.23 27.06 -1.04
C SER A 235 5.24 26.23 -2.31
N VAL A 236 4.07 25.88 -2.84
CA VAL A 236 3.94 25.17 -4.12
C VAL A 236 3.53 26.16 -5.21
N HIS A 237 4.41 26.40 -6.19
CA HIS A 237 4.24 27.49 -7.17
C HIS A 237 3.33 27.16 -8.35
N ASP A 238 3.17 25.87 -8.67
CA ASP A 238 2.32 25.41 -9.76
C ASP A 238 1.33 24.37 -9.22
N SER A 239 0.31 24.83 -8.51
CA SER A 239 -0.73 23.94 -8.00
C SER A 239 -1.47 23.19 -9.11
N ARG A 240 -1.43 23.69 -10.36
CA ARG A 240 -1.96 22.97 -11.53
C ARG A 240 -1.09 21.81 -11.95
N ALA A 241 0.16 21.73 -11.50
CA ALA A 241 1.03 20.59 -11.74
C ALA A 241 0.56 19.33 -10.99
N PHE A 242 -0.20 19.46 -9.89
CA PHE A 242 -0.77 18.33 -9.18
C PHE A 242 -1.67 17.50 -10.09
N GLY A 243 -1.21 16.30 -10.45
CA GLY A 243 -1.93 15.41 -11.36
C GLY A 243 -1.92 15.87 -12.83
N ALA A 244 -1.07 16.80 -13.24
CA ALA A 244 -0.91 17.15 -14.65
C ALA A 244 0.10 16.23 -15.35
N LEU A 245 -0.01 16.16 -16.67
CA LEU A 245 0.97 15.49 -17.52
C LEU A 245 2.20 16.38 -17.72
N ARG A 246 3.38 15.74 -17.81
CA ARG A 246 4.56 16.42 -18.32
C ARG A 246 4.33 16.93 -19.74
N ARG A 247 4.96 18.04 -20.08
CA ARG A 247 4.82 18.67 -21.41
C ARG A 247 5.43 17.83 -22.54
N ASP A 248 6.42 17.00 -22.20
CA ASP A 248 7.08 16.07 -23.11
C ASP A 248 6.44 14.67 -23.11
N ALA A 249 5.32 14.48 -22.40
CA ALA A 249 4.55 13.25 -22.48
C ALA A 249 4.04 13.04 -23.91
N SER A 250 3.87 11.77 -24.29
CA SER A 250 3.31 11.42 -25.60
C SER A 250 1.95 12.11 -25.82
N GLY A 251 1.73 12.56 -27.06
CA GLY A 251 0.48 13.20 -27.45
C GLY A 251 -0.74 12.32 -27.19
N THR A 252 -1.93 12.93 -27.23
CA THR A 252 -3.18 12.15 -27.14
C THR A 252 -3.24 11.15 -28.29
N PRO A 253 -3.35 9.84 -28.01
CA PRO A 253 -3.50 8.85 -29.06
C PRO A 253 -4.87 8.97 -29.70
N SER A 254 -4.95 8.63 -30.99
CA SER A 254 -6.23 8.44 -31.67
C SER A 254 -6.94 7.18 -31.19
N VAL A 255 -8.26 7.12 -31.39
CA VAL A 255 -9.06 5.90 -31.10
C VAL A 255 -8.51 4.69 -31.87
N LEU A 256 -8.02 4.90 -33.10
CA LEU A 256 -7.44 3.84 -33.92
C LEU A 256 -6.13 3.31 -33.34
N GLU A 257 -5.26 4.20 -32.83
CA GLU A 257 -4.02 3.80 -32.15
C GLU A 257 -4.31 3.03 -30.86
N LEU A 258 -5.30 3.44 -30.08
CA LEU A 258 -5.73 2.70 -28.90
C LEU A 258 -6.20 1.28 -29.27
N ARG A 259 -7.06 1.16 -30.30
CA ARG A 259 -7.51 -0.14 -30.80
C ARG A 259 -6.35 -1.02 -31.28
N ARG A 260 -5.35 -0.44 -31.95
CA ARG A 260 -4.13 -1.17 -32.37
C ARG A 260 -3.34 -1.69 -31.17
N ARG A 261 -3.20 -0.91 -30.10
CA ARG A 261 -2.52 -1.34 -28.86
C ARG A 261 -3.26 -2.49 -28.19
N MET A 262 -4.58 -2.41 -28.09
CA MET A 262 -5.41 -3.48 -27.54
C MET A 262 -5.33 -4.76 -28.37
N ALA A 263 -5.40 -4.64 -29.70
CA ALA A 263 -5.26 -5.80 -30.59
C ALA A 263 -3.87 -6.45 -30.49
N ALA A 264 -2.82 -5.66 -30.31
CA ALA A 264 -1.47 -6.16 -30.06
C ALA A 264 -1.40 -6.95 -28.74
N LEU A 265 -1.97 -6.41 -27.66
CA LEU A 265 -2.09 -7.10 -26.37
C LEU A 265 -2.88 -8.42 -26.51
N GLU A 266 -4.02 -8.41 -27.20
CA GLU A 266 -4.84 -9.59 -27.44
C GLU A 266 -4.07 -10.68 -28.21
N THR A 267 -3.42 -10.29 -29.30
CA THR A 267 -2.64 -11.20 -30.16
C THR A 267 -1.51 -11.86 -29.37
N GLN A 268 -0.83 -11.06 -28.55
CA GLN A 268 0.27 -11.51 -27.70
C GLN A 268 -0.20 -12.53 -26.65
N LEU A 269 -1.28 -12.22 -25.92
CA LEU A 269 -1.81 -13.11 -24.89
C LEU A 269 -2.38 -14.40 -25.49
N ARG A 270 -3.04 -14.33 -26.65
CA ARG A 270 -3.53 -15.53 -27.35
C ARG A 270 -2.38 -16.47 -27.72
N GLY A 271 -1.27 -15.93 -28.19
CA GLY A 271 -0.07 -16.71 -28.52
C GLY A 271 0.58 -17.36 -27.29
N GLN A 272 0.55 -16.70 -26.13
CA GLN A 272 1.21 -17.17 -24.91
C GLN A 272 0.34 -18.14 -24.09
N LEU A 273 -0.96 -17.89 -24.01
CA LEU A 273 -1.90 -18.67 -23.20
C LEU A 273 -2.49 -19.87 -23.94
N GLU A 274 -2.35 -19.93 -25.28
CA GLU A 274 -2.95 -20.97 -26.14
C GLU A 274 -4.48 -21.07 -25.96
N THR A 275 -5.12 -19.95 -25.63
CA THR A 275 -6.57 -19.83 -25.41
C THR A 275 -7.13 -18.57 -26.06
N SER A 276 -8.44 -18.54 -26.28
CA SER A 276 -9.13 -17.36 -26.80
C SER A 276 -9.32 -16.32 -25.70
N VAL A 277 -8.40 -15.36 -25.62
CA VAL A 277 -8.59 -14.12 -24.85
C VAL A 277 -9.03 -13.00 -25.78
N SER A 278 -9.97 -12.17 -25.31
CA SER A 278 -10.43 -10.94 -25.99
C SER A 278 -10.11 -9.72 -25.14
N VAL A 279 -9.67 -8.62 -25.75
CA VAL A 279 -9.40 -7.36 -25.05
C VAL A 279 -10.40 -6.31 -25.52
N VAL A 280 -11.25 -5.82 -24.61
CA VAL A 280 -12.35 -4.91 -24.91
C VAL A 280 -12.32 -3.66 -24.01
N LEU A 281 -13.02 -2.61 -24.43
CA LEU A 281 -13.24 -1.43 -23.58
C LEU A 281 -14.46 -1.68 -22.68
N ALA A 282 -14.43 -1.13 -21.47
CA ALA A 282 -15.57 -1.16 -20.56
C ALA A 282 -16.79 -0.45 -21.17
N SER A 283 -17.99 -0.96 -20.84
CA SER A 283 -19.25 -0.34 -21.27
C SER A 283 -19.36 1.07 -20.67
N GLY A 284 -19.67 2.06 -21.50
CA GLY A 284 -19.81 3.46 -21.07
C GLY A 284 -18.56 4.33 -21.20
N VAL A 285 -17.41 3.78 -21.60
CA VAL A 285 -16.20 4.56 -21.88
C VAL A 285 -16.40 5.43 -23.11
N GLN A 286 -16.33 6.76 -22.94
CA GLN A 286 -16.45 7.72 -24.04
C GLN A 286 -15.07 7.99 -24.66
N THR A 287 -14.75 7.29 -25.74
CA THR A 287 -13.49 7.47 -26.49
C THR A 287 -13.35 8.83 -27.20
N THR A 288 -14.19 9.81 -26.87
CA THR A 288 -14.15 11.20 -27.34
C THR A 288 -13.30 12.10 -26.45
N SER A 289 -13.07 11.73 -25.19
CA SER A 289 -12.27 12.54 -24.26
C SER A 289 -10.77 12.27 -24.42
N ALA A 290 -10.00 13.33 -24.70
CA ALA A 290 -8.54 13.24 -24.79
C ALA A 290 -7.88 12.73 -23.50
N LYS A 291 -8.46 13.02 -22.32
CA LYS A 291 -7.96 12.52 -21.03
C LYS A 291 -8.18 11.02 -20.89
N GLU A 292 -9.37 10.55 -21.27
CA GLU A 292 -9.71 9.11 -21.20
C GLU A 292 -8.90 8.30 -22.20
N LEU A 293 -8.71 8.81 -23.43
CA LEU A 293 -7.86 8.15 -24.43
C LEU A 293 -6.41 7.98 -23.95
N ARG A 294 -5.84 8.98 -23.29
CA ARG A 294 -4.49 8.87 -22.71
C ARG A 294 -4.45 7.86 -21.57
N ALA A 295 -5.43 7.91 -20.65
CA ALA A 295 -5.50 6.99 -19.52
C ALA A 295 -5.62 5.53 -19.99
N LEU A 296 -6.50 5.26 -20.97
CA LEU A 296 -6.67 3.93 -21.57
C LEU A 296 -5.43 3.45 -22.32
N ALA A 297 -4.78 4.34 -23.07
CA ALA A 297 -3.57 3.96 -23.81
C ALA A 297 -2.41 3.65 -22.86
N PHE A 298 -2.26 4.43 -21.78
CA PHE A 298 -1.29 4.14 -20.73
C PHE A 298 -1.62 2.81 -20.03
N LEU A 299 -2.88 2.59 -19.67
CA LEU A 299 -3.34 1.34 -19.06
C LEU A 299 -3.10 0.14 -19.97
N ALA A 300 -3.35 0.26 -21.28
CA ALA A 300 -3.10 -0.80 -22.25
C ALA A 300 -1.60 -1.15 -22.34
N ASP A 301 -0.72 -0.14 -22.36
CA ASP A 301 0.73 -0.35 -22.36
C ASP A 301 1.20 -1.00 -21.04
N ARG A 302 0.69 -0.52 -19.89
CA ARG A 302 1.00 -1.11 -18.57
C ARG A 302 0.51 -2.54 -18.46
N ALA A 303 -0.72 -2.81 -18.87
CA ALA A 303 -1.31 -4.15 -18.86
C ALA A 303 -0.47 -5.13 -19.69
N ARG A 304 0.02 -4.70 -20.87
CA ARG A 304 0.94 -5.50 -21.67
C ARG A 304 2.24 -5.82 -20.92
N GLU A 305 2.86 -4.82 -20.30
CA GLU A 305 4.13 -5.02 -19.58
C GLU A 305 4.03 -5.95 -18.36
N VAL A 306 2.85 -6.03 -17.75
CA VAL A 306 2.60 -6.90 -16.59
C VAL A 306 2.12 -8.29 -17.01
N LEU A 307 1.13 -8.36 -17.91
CA LEU A 307 0.54 -9.64 -18.32
C LEU A 307 1.49 -10.47 -19.18
N GLU A 308 2.43 -9.84 -19.90
CA GLU A 308 3.40 -10.58 -20.69
C GLU A 308 4.31 -11.47 -19.83
N PRO A 309 5.06 -10.96 -18.83
CA PRO A 309 5.80 -11.80 -17.90
C PRO A 309 4.92 -12.82 -17.20
N LEU A 310 3.74 -12.43 -16.72
CA LEU A 310 2.82 -13.33 -16.01
C LEU A 310 2.38 -14.51 -16.88
N SER A 311 2.14 -14.29 -18.17
CA SER A 311 1.77 -15.37 -19.11
C SER A 311 2.93 -16.29 -19.50
N LYS A 312 4.18 -15.90 -19.24
CA LYS A 312 5.37 -16.73 -19.44
C LYS A 312 5.71 -17.54 -18.18
N ASP A 313 5.35 -17.02 -17.01
CA ASP A 313 5.47 -17.75 -15.75
C ASP A 313 4.48 -18.93 -15.71
N LYS A 314 4.89 -20.07 -15.13
CA LYS A 314 4.04 -21.28 -15.12
C LYS A 314 2.78 -21.09 -14.27
N VAL A 315 2.90 -20.45 -13.11
CA VAL A 315 1.79 -20.23 -12.19
C VAL A 315 0.87 -19.14 -12.74
N GLY A 316 1.45 -18.02 -13.19
CA GLY A 316 0.71 -16.94 -13.83
C GLY A 316 -0.03 -17.38 -15.10
N LYS A 317 0.60 -18.19 -15.97
CA LYS A 317 -0.04 -18.77 -17.17
C LYS A 317 -1.24 -19.64 -16.81
N ALA A 318 -1.13 -20.48 -15.78
CA ALA A 318 -2.22 -21.34 -15.33
C ALA A 318 -3.41 -20.51 -14.81
N ALA A 319 -3.14 -19.57 -13.90
CA ALA A 319 -4.17 -18.70 -13.32
C ALA A 319 -4.90 -17.87 -14.40
N LEU A 320 -4.15 -17.26 -15.33
CA LEU A 320 -4.73 -16.50 -16.44
C LEU A 320 -5.57 -17.39 -17.37
N ARG A 321 -5.08 -18.60 -17.70
CA ARG A 321 -5.80 -19.52 -18.60
C ARG A 321 -7.10 -20.05 -17.99
N GLU A 322 -7.12 -20.26 -16.68
CA GLU A 322 -8.28 -20.78 -15.95
C GLU A 322 -9.35 -19.69 -15.74
N LYS A 323 -8.92 -18.50 -15.32
CA LYS A 323 -9.83 -17.44 -14.84
C LYS A 323 -10.15 -16.35 -15.87
N VAL A 324 -9.34 -16.18 -16.92
CA VAL A 324 -9.44 -15.01 -17.81
C VAL A 324 -9.70 -15.40 -19.27
N GLN A 325 -10.90 -15.10 -19.76
CA GLN A 325 -11.28 -15.19 -21.18
C GLN A 325 -11.47 -13.80 -21.82
N ARG A 326 -11.68 -12.78 -20.99
CA ARG A 326 -11.88 -11.40 -21.44
C ARG A 326 -11.11 -10.45 -20.52
N ILE A 327 -10.45 -9.47 -21.12
CA ILE A 327 -9.82 -8.36 -20.40
C ILE A 327 -10.57 -7.09 -20.79
N GLN A 328 -11.06 -6.36 -19.79
CA GLN A 328 -11.83 -5.15 -19.99
C GLN A 328 -11.04 -3.96 -19.47
N LEU A 329 -10.74 -2.99 -20.34
CA LEU A 329 -10.05 -1.76 -19.98
C LEU A 329 -11.06 -0.62 -19.79
N GLY A 330 -11.05 0.01 -18.63
CA GLY A 330 -11.97 1.08 -18.27
C GLY A 330 -11.28 2.30 -17.66
N VAL A 331 -11.99 3.41 -17.68
CA VAL A 331 -11.65 4.63 -16.94
C VAL A 331 -12.81 4.94 -16.02
N SER A 332 -12.52 5.10 -14.73
CA SER A 332 -13.52 5.41 -13.71
C SER A 332 -12.99 6.49 -12.76
N GLU A 333 -13.81 6.95 -11.82
CA GLU A 333 -13.34 7.86 -10.78
C GLU A 333 -12.35 7.18 -9.84
N ASN A 334 -12.59 5.89 -9.55
CA ASN A 334 -11.72 5.07 -8.73
C ASN A 334 -10.94 4.09 -9.60
N LYS A 335 -9.63 3.99 -9.39
CA LYS A 335 -8.85 2.89 -9.97
C LYS A 335 -9.23 1.60 -9.23
N GLY A 336 -9.36 0.49 -9.95
CA GLY A 336 -9.63 -0.81 -9.34
C GLY A 336 -9.37 -1.96 -10.31
N ILE A 337 -9.11 -3.14 -9.75
CA ILE A 337 -8.99 -4.39 -10.49
C ILE A 337 -9.94 -5.40 -9.86
N SER A 338 -10.68 -6.12 -10.70
CA SER A 338 -11.55 -7.19 -10.23
C SER A 338 -11.68 -8.28 -11.29
N VAL A 339 -12.02 -9.48 -10.85
CA VAL A 339 -12.37 -10.60 -11.73
C VAL A 339 -13.83 -10.93 -11.52
N THR A 340 -14.64 -10.68 -12.54
CA THR A 340 -16.08 -10.98 -12.55
C THR A 340 -16.35 -12.09 -13.57
N GLY A 341 -16.62 -13.30 -13.09
CA GLY A 341 -16.72 -14.49 -13.94
C GLY A 341 -15.39 -14.78 -14.63
N SER A 342 -15.37 -14.74 -15.97
CA SER A 342 -14.16 -14.90 -16.79
C SER A 342 -13.58 -13.59 -17.33
N THR A 343 -14.00 -12.45 -16.76
CA THR A 343 -13.57 -11.12 -17.18
C THR A 343 -12.65 -10.49 -16.14
N LEU A 344 -11.42 -10.18 -16.53
CA LEU A 344 -10.50 -9.34 -15.76
C LEU A 344 -10.77 -7.87 -16.10
N GLU A 345 -11.31 -7.13 -15.15
CA GLU A 345 -11.60 -5.71 -15.29
C GLU A 345 -10.47 -4.85 -14.75
N LEU A 346 -9.87 -4.04 -15.62
CA LEU A 346 -8.80 -3.10 -15.30
C LEU A 346 -9.34 -1.68 -15.42
N ASN A 347 -9.56 -1.01 -14.29
CA ASN A 347 -10.05 0.37 -14.25
C ASN A 347 -8.96 1.30 -13.73
N THR A 348 -8.66 2.36 -14.49
CA THR A 348 -7.71 3.42 -14.09
C THR A 348 -8.44 4.76 -13.90
N GLY A 349 -7.84 5.67 -13.12
CA GLY A 349 -8.38 7.01 -12.98
C GLY A 349 -8.07 7.92 -14.18
N ARG A 350 -8.79 9.05 -14.27
CA ARG A 350 -8.61 10.03 -15.36
C ARG A 350 -7.32 10.84 -15.24
N ARG A 351 -6.79 11.02 -14.03
CA ARG A 351 -5.59 11.82 -13.79
C ARG A 351 -4.36 10.90 -13.83
N PRO A 352 -3.23 11.35 -14.39
CA PRO A 352 -1.95 10.64 -14.35
C PRO A 352 -1.58 10.07 -12.98
N VAL A 353 -1.89 10.80 -11.91
CA VAL A 353 -1.57 10.38 -10.55
C VAL A 353 -2.38 9.15 -10.10
N ASP A 354 -3.50 8.87 -10.76
CA ASP A 354 -4.35 7.70 -10.49
C ASP A 354 -3.95 6.50 -11.37
N TRP A 355 -3.00 6.65 -12.30
CA TRP A 355 -2.60 5.58 -13.22
C TRP A 355 -1.68 4.59 -12.53
N TYR A 356 -1.84 3.29 -12.76
CA TYR A 356 -0.99 2.29 -12.11
C TYR A 356 0.49 2.42 -12.47
N THR A 357 1.36 2.29 -11.48
CA THR A 357 2.75 1.88 -11.75
C THR A 357 2.77 0.41 -12.20
N ARG A 358 3.91 -0.06 -12.73
CA ARG A 358 4.05 -1.48 -13.09
C ARG A 358 3.81 -2.39 -11.89
N SER A 359 4.45 -2.10 -10.76
CA SER A 359 4.36 -2.90 -9.54
C SER A 359 2.95 -2.88 -8.94
N GLU A 360 2.29 -1.72 -8.88
CA GLU A 360 0.91 -1.62 -8.40
C GLU A 360 -0.06 -2.45 -9.24
N LEU A 361 0.10 -2.44 -10.58
CA LEU A 361 -0.74 -3.22 -11.48
C LEU A 361 -0.46 -4.73 -11.35
N GLU A 362 0.80 -5.12 -11.20
CA GLU A 362 1.21 -6.51 -11.02
C GLU A 362 0.65 -7.11 -9.73
N GLU A 363 0.84 -6.43 -8.60
CA GLU A 363 0.32 -6.84 -7.30
C GLU A 363 -1.21 -6.94 -7.30
N ALA A 364 -1.89 -5.94 -7.89
CA ALA A 364 -3.35 -5.91 -7.93
C ALA A 364 -3.92 -6.99 -8.88
N ILE A 365 -3.24 -7.34 -9.97
CA ILE A 365 -3.63 -8.47 -10.82
C ILE A 365 -3.39 -9.80 -10.10
N GLN A 366 -2.23 -9.98 -9.46
CA GLN A 366 -1.91 -11.20 -8.72
C GLN A 366 -2.85 -11.44 -7.55
N SER A 367 -3.32 -10.38 -6.88
CA SER A 367 -4.27 -10.47 -5.78
C SER A 367 -5.70 -10.79 -6.25
N ALA A 368 -6.04 -10.47 -7.50
CA ALA A 368 -7.36 -10.70 -8.08
C ALA A 368 -7.48 -12.06 -8.78
N LEU A 369 -6.37 -12.61 -9.27
CA LEU A 369 -6.26 -13.96 -9.85
C LEU A 369 -6.09 -15.01 -8.77
#